data_AF-A0A950X2U5-F1
#
_entry.id   AF-A0A950X2U5-F1
#
_cell.length_a   1.000
_cell.length_b   1.000
_cell.length_c   1.000
_cell.angle_alpha   90.00
_cell.angle_beta   90.00
_cell.angle_gamma   90.00
#
_symmetry.space_group_name_H-M   'P 1'
#
loop_
_entity.id
_entity.type
_entity.pdbx_description
1 polymer ?
#
loop_
_entity_poly.entity_id
_entity_poly.type
_entity_poly.pdbx_seq_one_letter_code
_entity_poly.pdbx_strand_id
1 'polypeptide(L)' 'FPAVNLHAFLYTAGTVQDLNNLLATNPGWILQTATGINNAGQIVGYGTINGQIHAFLLTPLH' A
#
# COMPACT_ATOMS: atom_id res chain seq x y z
N PHE A 1 -4.90 23.72 -2.07
CA PHE A 1 -4.10 22.91 -1.12
C PHE A 1 -3.17 22.03 -1.93
N PRO A 2 -1.85 21.95 -1.63
CA PRO A 2 -0.99 20.99 -2.31
C PRO A 2 -1.52 19.58 -2.03
N ALA A 3 -1.46 18.69 -3.03
CA ALA A 3 -1.77 17.29 -2.81
C ALA A 3 -0.77 16.71 -1.80
N VAL A 4 -1.25 16.24 -0.65
CA VAL A 4 -0.41 15.54 0.32
C VAL A 4 -0.10 14.17 -0.30
N ASN A 5 1.18 13.89 -0.55
CA ASN A 5 1.60 12.62 -1.13
C ASN A 5 1.66 11.55 -0.03
N LEU A 6 0.50 10.99 0.31
CA LEU A 6 0.36 9.96 1.34
C LEU A 6 0.75 8.60 0.77
N HIS A 7 1.57 7.86 1.52
CA HIS A 7 1.98 6.50 1.20
C HIS A 7 1.48 5.56 2.30
N ALA A 8 0.89 4.43 1.90
CA ALA A 8 0.56 3.37 2.81
C ALA A 8 1.85 2.72 3.36
N PHE A 9 1.89 2.49 4.68
CA PHE A 9 3.03 1.85 5.34
C PHE A 9 2.60 0.66 6.18
N LEU A 10 3.52 -0.26 6.39
CA LEU A 10 3.42 -1.34 7.36
C LEU A 10 4.37 -1.04 8.53
N TYR A 11 3.87 -1.13 9.75
CA TYR A 11 4.70 -1.06 10.94
C TYR A 11 4.78 -2.43 11.62
N THR A 12 5.98 -2.99 11.67
CA THR A 12 6.24 -4.32 12.24
C THR A 12 7.55 -4.32 13.00
N ALA A 13 7.53 -4.86 14.23
CA ALA A 13 8.72 -5.04 15.06
C ALA A 13 9.60 -3.78 15.17
N GLY A 14 8.99 -2.61 15.41
CA GLY A 14 9.74 -1.37 15.56
C GLY A 14 10.11 -0.67 14.24
N THR A 15 9.84 -1.29 13.09
CA THR A 15 10.26 -0.79 11.77
C THR A 15 9.06 -0.35 10.93
N VAL A 16 9.19 0.78 10.25
CA VAL A 16 8.23 1.26 9.24
C VAL A 16 8.72 0.84 7.85
N GLN A 17 7.85 0.21 7.06
CA GLN A 17 8.09 -0.13 5.67
C GLN A 17 7.07 0.57 4.79
N ASP A 18 7.52 1.33 3.80
CA ASP A 18 6.63 1.89 2.76
C ASP A 18 6.17 0.75 1.85
N LEU A 19 4.85 0.54 1.75
CA LEU A 19 4.28 -0.55 0.96
C LEU A 19 4.54 -0.37 -0.54
N ASN A 20 4.73 0.87 -1.02
CA ASN A 20 5.05 1.14 -2.42
C ASN A 20 6.43 0.58 -2.81
N ASN A 21 7.35 0.45 -1.85
CA ASN A 21 8.69 -0.13 -2.07
C ASN A 21 8.67 -1.66 -2.10
N LEU A 22 7.57 -2.29 -1.68
CA LEU A 22 7.42 -3.75 -1.60
C LEU A 22 6.72 -4.35 -2.83
N LEU A 23 6.25 -3.49 -3.75
CA LEU A 23 5.62 -3.94 -4.99
C LEU A 23 6.68 -4.46 -5.97
N ALA A 24 6.78 -5.79 -6.09
CA ALA A 24 7.70 -6.46 -7.03
C ALA A 24 7.52 -5.98 -8.48
N THR A 25 6.28 -5.64 -8.84
CA THR A 25 5.92 -4.92 -10.07
C THR A 25 4.98 -3.78 -9.71
N ASN A 26 5.36 -2.57 -10.06
CA ASN A 26 4.53 -1.38 -9.87
C ASN A 26 3.95 -0.92 -11.22
N PRO A 27 2.76 -1.39 -11.64
CA PRO A 27 2.13 -1.01 -12.90
C PRO A 27 1.55 0.43 -12.88
N GLY A 28 2.14 1.35 -12.11
CA GLY A 28 1.64 2.70 -11.91
C GLY A 28 0.72 2.86 -10.69
N TRP A 29 0.79 1.93 -9.74
CA TRP A 29 0.14 2.06 -8.44
C TRP A 29 0.87 3.06 -7.55
N ILE A 30 0.09 3.88 -6.86
CA ILE A 30 0.50 4.62 -5.67
C ILE A 30 -0.45 4.22 -4.55
N LEU A 31 0.02 3.40 -3.61
CA LEU A 31 -0.74 2.95 -2.45
C LEU A 31 -0.76 4.08 -1.42
N GLN A 32 -1.95 4.59 -1.09
CA GLN A 32 -2.09 5.80 -0.27
C GLN A 32 -2.52 5.51 1.16
N THR A 33 -3.37 4.50 1.37
CA THR A 33 -3.89 4.16 2.70
C THR A 33 -4.09 2.66 2.81
N ALA A 34 -3.49 2.03 3.82
CA ALA A 34 -3.84 0.68 4.24
C ALA A 34 -4.93 0.76 5.33
N THR A 35 -5.98 -0.04 5.22
CA THR A 35 -7.14 -0.02 6.13
C THR A 35 -7.29 -1.30 6.95
N GLY A 36 -6.58 -2.37 6.59
CA GLY A 36 -6.61 -3.62 7.34
C GLY A 36 -5.50 -4.58 6.94
N ILE A 37 -5.14 -5.46 7.88
CA ILE A 37 -4.21 -6.56 7.70
C ILE A 37 -4.78 -7.81 8.41
N ASN A 38 -4.61 -8.99 7.84
CA ASN A 38 -5.02 -10.26 8.48
C ASN A 38 -3.82 -11.11 8.91
N ASN A 39 -4.07 -12.25 9.57
CA ASN A 39 -3.02 -13.15 10.07
C ASN A 39 -2.17 -13.80 8.97
N ALA A 40 -2.62 -13.78 7.71
CA ALA A 40 -1.85 -14.24 6.56
C ALA A 40 -0.94 -13.13 5.98
N GLY A 41 -0.91 -11.94 6.60
CA GLY A 41 -0.14 -10.79 6.12
C GLY A 41 -0.74 -10.10 4.90
N GLN A 42 -1.98 -10.42 4.52
CA GLN A 42 -2.67 -9.73 3.42
C GLN A 42 -3.13 -8.36 3.88
N ILE A 43 -2.92 -7.35 3.05
CA ILE A 43 -3.22 -5.95 3.36
C ILE A 43 -4.25 -5.42 2.36
N VAL A 44 -5.30 -4.79 2.88
CA VAL A 44 -6.32 -4.10 2.07
C VAL A 44 -6.21 -2.59 2.25
N GLY A 45 -6.63 -1.84 1.24
CA GLY A 45 -6.59 -0.39 1.29
C GLY A 45 -7.01 0.30 0.00
N TYR A 46 -6.65 1.57 -0.11
CA TYR A 46 -6.91 2.42 -1.26
C TYR A 46 -5.62 3.05 -1.78
N GLY A 47 -5.52 3.11 -3.10
CA GLY A 47 -4.43 3.77 -3.80
C GLY A 47 -4.95 4.33 -5.13
N THR A 48 -4.02 4.77 -5.97
CA THR A 48 -4.34 5.23 -7.31
C THR A 48 -3.59 4.46 -8.39
N ILE A 49 -4.25 4.28 -9.55
CA ILE A 49 -3.62 3.90 -10.81
C ILE A 49 -4.00 4.99 -11.82
N ASN A 50 -3.03 5.59 -12.50
CA ASN A 50 -3.28 6.68 -13.46
C ASN A 50 -4.13 7.82 -12.88
N GLY A 51 -3.97 8.12 -11.59
CA GLY A 51 -4.72 9.17 -10.87
C GLY A 51 -6.15 8.82 -10.47
N GLN A 52 -6.66 7.63 -10.81
CA GLN A 52 -7.97 7.16 -10.36
C GLN A 52 -7.85 6.35 -9.08
N ILE A 53 -8.82 6.48 -8.16
CA ILE A 53 -8.82 5.74 -6.89
C ILE A 53 -9.33 4.32 -7.09
N HIS A 54 -8.57 3.35 -6.59
CA HIS A 54 -8.91 1.94 -6.62
C HIS A 54 -8.67 1.31 -5.24
N ALA A 55 -9.50 0.33 -4.89
CA ALA A 55 -9.20 -0.56 -3.78
C ALA A 55 -8.10 -1.56 -4.19
N PHE A 56 -7.24 -1.94 -3.26
CA PHE A 56 -6.22 -2.96 -3.49
C PHE A 56 -6.27 -4.06 -2.45
N LEU A 57 -5.75 -5.23 -2.84
CA LEU A 57 -5.37 -6.33 -1.96
C LEU A 57 -3.91 -6.69 -2.25
N LEU A 58 -3.03 -6.48 -1.28
CA LEU A 58 -1.67 -7.00 -1.33
C LEU A 58 -1.65 -8.38 -0.72
N THR A 59 -1.03 -9.32 -1.43
CA THR A 59 -0.77 -10.67 -0.93
C THR A 59 0.74 -10.85 -0.84
N PRO A 60 1.28 -11.29 0.31
CA PRO A 60 2.70 -11.62 0.42
C PRO A 60 3.11 -12.65 -0.64
N LEU A 61 4.25 -12.42 -1.27
CA LEU A 61 4.90 -13.45 -2.09
C LEU A 61 5.64 -14.38 -1.12
N HIS A 62 5.36 -15.68 -1.18
CA HIS A 62 6.09 -16.72 -0.46
C HIS A 62 7.24 -17.25 -1.31
#